data_AF-A0A371PFL8-F1
#
_entry.id   AF-A0A371PFL8-F1
#
_cell.length_a   1.000
_cell.length_b   1.000
_cell.length_c   1.000
_cell.angle_alpha   90.00
_cell.angle_beta   90.00
_cell.angle_gamma   90.00
#
_symmetry.space_group_name_H-M   'P 1'
#
loop_
_entity.id
_entity.type
_entity.pdbx_description
1 polymer ?
#
loop_
_entity_poly.entity_id
_entity_poly.type
_entity_poly.pdbx_seq_one_letter_code
_entity_poly.pdbx_strand_id
1 'polypeptide(L)'
;MKKKWTSLLAAFVMVFVLATGVQAQGNTATASEAVKVWINDDEVQFGANAPVVVNGTTLVPVRAVLESLGYALAWDEDEQVVVAEKYGFSIAVQIGNPVGGVNGASKELAIAPQILKGSTYVPIAFISEAIGYELKWDAASRTVLLSKEASKGYLWKVEKDGAEVYLMGSIHVGDPNLYPLRDEVEQAFDDADHLVVEVDITKAGEESVQKEIAAIQVYSDGSTLKDHVSGDTYARVQSFLEEIGLESNAYDTYKPWSVNLDMTNYAAAVAGYQGGIGIDMYYLNRALATEKPILELESFTSQLGLFDSFSKELQESQLNETLDGIFGVKETTEPTINALADLWIQGDDKGLEALVSEIQKQEEFYEKLIKKRHTGMLEKIEGYLNNEKKESYFVVAGYLHMLGKDGLVTLLQEKGYTVTRI
;
A
#
# COMPACT_ATOMS: atom_id res chain seq x y z
N MET A 1 -6.76 -27.45 -17.85
CA MET A 1 -5.96 -27.74 -16.65
C MET A 1 -6.39 -26.72 -15.59
N LYS A 2 -6.99 -27.18 -14.48
CA LYS A 2 -7.52 -26.30 -13.43
C LYS A 2 -6.33 -25.81 -12.59
N LYS A 3 -6.04 -24.49 -12.59
CA LYS A 3 -5.07 -23.89 -11.66
C LYS A 3 -5.63 -24.09 -10.23
N LYS A 4 -4.89 -24.80 -9.39
CA LYS A 4 -5.23 -25.00 -7.98
C LYS A 4 -4.91 -23.70 -7.25
N TRP A 5 -5.93 -22.99 -6.82
CA TRP A 5 -5.81 -21.92 -5.84
C TRP A 5 -5.73 -22.62 -4.48
N THR A 6 -4.51 -22.91 -4.05
CA THR A 6 -4.26 -23.42 -2.70
C THR A 6 -3.22 -22.52 -2.07
N SER A 7 -3.53 -22.09 -0.84
CA SER A 7 -2.69 -21.48 0.19
C SER A 7 -2.69 -19.95 0.29
N LEU A 8 -3.64 -19.42 1.08
CA LEU A 8 -3.46 -18.40 2.14
C LEU A 8 -4.77 -18.30 2.95
N LEU A 9 -5.14 -19.38 3.64
CA LEU A 9 -6.29 -19.45 4.53
C LEU A 9 -5.82 -20.06 5.86
N ALA A 10 -5.27 -19.21 6.72
CA ALA A 10 -4.96 -19.47 8.13
C ALA A 10 -4.80 -18.11 8.80
N ALA A 11 -5.48 -17.73 9.89
CA ALA A 11 -6.42 -18.42 10.74
C ALA A 11 -7.27 -17.34 11.44
N PHE A 12 -8.61 -17.40 11.32
CA PHE A 12 -9.53 -16.59 12.14
C PHE A 12 -10.16 -17.51 13.17
N VAL A 13 -9.71 -17.44 14.42
CA VAL A 13 -10.35 -18.15 15.55
C VAL A 13 -11.14 -17.12 16.35
N MET A 14 -12.47 -17.22 16.34
CA MET A 14 -13.36 -16.32 17.09
C MET A 14 -14.34 -17.12 17.96
N VAL A 15 -14.48 -16.68 19.23
CA VAL A 15 -15.28 -17.32 20.28
C VAL A 15 -16.73 -16.80 20.24
N PHE A 16 -17.70 -17.72 20.37
CA PHE A 16 -19.14 -17.48 20.25
C PHE A 16 -19.80 -16.91 21.52
N VAL A 17 -20.75 -15.98 21.33
CA VAL A 17 -21.89 -15.78 22.23
C VAL A 17 -23.17 -15.67 21.39
N LEU A 18 -24.13 -16.56 21.64
CA LEU A 18 -25.45 -16.60 20.99
C LEU A 18 -26.44 -15.68 21.70
N ALA A 19 -27.15 -14.84 20.94
CA ALA A 19 -28.38 -14.19 21.39
C ALA A 19 -29.51 -14.47 20.39
N THR A 20 -30.62 -14.99 20.90
CA THR A 20 -31.79 -15.44 20.13
C THR A 20 -32.78 -14.31 19.83
N GLY A 21 -33.12 -14.17 18.56
CA GLY A 21 -34.48 -14.12 17.99
C GLY A 21 -35.49 -13.10 18.52
N VAL A 22 -35.86 -12.15 17.64
CA VAL A 22 -37.22 -11.58 17.59
C VAL A 22 -37.67 -11.53 16.13
N GLN A 23 -38.82 -12.16 15.84
CA GLN A 23 -39.49 -12.06 14.54
C GLN A 23 -40.35 -10.80 14.49
N ALA A 24 -40.25 -10.04 13.40
CA ALA A 24 -41.18 -8.95 13.10
C ALA A 24 -42.04 -9.32 11.87
N GLN A 25 -43.35 -9.14 12.04
CA GLN A 25 -44.40 -9.33 11.05
C GLN A 25 -44.33 -8.29 9.92
N GLY A 26 -44.59 -8.77 8.70
CA GLY A 26 -44.52 -8.00 7.47
C GLY A 26 -45.65 -7.00 7.29
N ASN A 27 -45.28 -5.80 6.82
CA ASN A 27 -46.17 -4.89 6.12
C ASN A 27 -45.91 -5.00 4.62
N THR A 28 -46.97 -5.21 3.85
CA THR A 28 -46.94 -5.20 2.38
C THR A 28 -46.73 -3.77 1.87
N ALA A 29 -45.52 -3.49 1.39
CA ALA A 29 -45.17 -2.23 0.73
C ALA A 29 -45.51 -2.30 -0.76
N THR A 30 -46.05 -1.20 -1.29
CA THR A 30 -46.06 -0.87 -2.72
C THR A 30 -44.68 -1.09 -3.32
N ALA A 31 -44.60 -1.56 -4.57
CA ALA A 31 -43.34 -1.84 -5.25
C ALA A 31 -42.50 -0.57 -5.38
N SER A 32 -41.63 -0.36 -4.39
CA SER A 32 -40.62 0.67 -4.35
C SER A 32 -39.74 0.54 -5.59
N GLU A 33 -39.40 1.67 -6.22
CA GLU A 33 -38.37 1.69 -7.26
C GLU A 33 -37.08 1.04 -6.73
N ALA A 34 -36.40 0.29 -7.60
CA ALA A 34 -35.17 -0.40 -7.26
C ALA A 34 -34.08 0.62 -6.92
N VAL A 35 -33.23 0.28 -5.94
CA VAL A 35 -32.08 1.12 -5.59
C VAL A 35 -31.04 1.04 -6.71
N LYS A 36 -30.51 2.20 -7.12
CA LYS A 36 -29.39 2.29 -8.07
C LYS A 36 -28.08 2.49 -7.34
N VAL A 37 -26.98 2.06 -7.94
CA VAL A 37 -25.62 2.31 -7.43
C VAL A 37 -24.77 2.84 -8.57
N TRP A 38 -24.12 3.96 -8.35
CA TRP A 38 -23.16 4.57 -9.25
C TRP A 38 -21.80 4.59 -8.58
N ILE A 39 -20.76 4.29 -9.35
CA ILE A 39 -19.37 4.41 -8.93
C ILE A 39 -18.75 5.45 -9.86
N ASN A 40 -18.36 6.58 -9.30
CA ASN A 40 -18.06 7.79 -10.06
C ASN A 40 -19.19 8.06 -11.06
N ASP A 41 -18.89 8.04 -12.36
CA ASP A 41 -19.84 8.31 -13.43
C ASP A 41 -20.49 7.04 -14.04
N ASP A 42 -20.20 5.85 -13.50
CA ASP A 42 -20.66 4.57 -14.06
C ASP A 42 -21.76 3.92 -13.20
N GLU A 43 -22.90 3.59 -13.82
CA GLU A 43 -23.99 2.84 -13.16
C GLU A 43 -23.67 1.34 -13.09
N VAL A 44 -23.62 0.79 -11.87
CA VAL A 44 -23.39 -0.63 -11.64
C VAL A 44 -24.61 -1.45 -12.08
N GLN A 45 -24.38 -2.42 -12.95
CA GLN A 45 -25.43 -3.28 -13.47
C GLN A 45 -25.63 -4.52 -12.60
N PHE A 46 -26.81 -4.65 -12.00
CA PHE A 46 -27.13 -5.74 -11.07
C PHE A 46 -27.94 -6.89 -11.68
N GLY A 47 -28.38 -6.76 -12.93
CA GLY A 47 -29.22 -7.74 -13.60
C GLY A 47 -30.48 -8.09 -12.77
N ALA A 48 -30.70 -9.38 -12.50
CA ALA A 48 -31.85 -9.85 -11.73
C ALA A 48 -31.74 -9.62 -10.21
N ASN A 49 -30.55 -9.27 -9.71
CA ASN A 49 -30.25 -9.18 -8.28
C ASN A 49 -30.11 -7.72 -7.84
N ALA A 50 -31.20 -6.94 -7.94
CA ALA A 50 -31.17 -5.54 -7.53
C ALA A 50 -30.75 -5.36 -6.04
N PRO A 51 -30.13 -4.23 -5.68
CA PRO A 51 -29.87 -3.87 -4.29
C PRO A 51 -31.17 -3.79 -3.48
N VAL A 52 -31.05 -4.07 -2.19
CA VAL A 52 -32.19 -4.12 -1.27
C VAL A 52 -31.92 -3.26 -0.04
N VAL A 53 -32.97 -2.71 0.57
CA VAL A 53 -32.86 -1.99 1.84
C VAL A 53 -33.41 -2.89 2.95
N VAL A 54 -32.58 -3.23 3.91
CA VAL A 54 -32.93 -4.05 5.08
C VAL A 54 -32.65 -3.23 6.33
N ASN A 55 -33.67 -2.97 7.15
CA ASN A 55 -33.56 -2.18 8.38
C ASN A 55 -32.83 -0.83 8.18
N GLY A 56 -33.10 -0.15 7.07
CA GLY A 56 -32.45 1.13 6.73
C GLY A 56 -31.03 1.02 6.17
N THR A 57 -30.47 -0.19 6.06
CA THR A 57 -29.16 -0.45 5.44
C THR A 57 -29.33 -0.92 4.01
N THR A 58 -28.65 -0.28 3.06
CA THR A 58 -28.60 -0.74 1.67
C THR A 58 -27.60 -1.89 1.54
N LEU A 59 -28.09 -3.05 1.14
CA LEU A 59 -27.30 -4.22 0.79
C LEU A 59 -27.23 -4.37 -0.73
N VAL A 60 -26.04 -4.66 -1.24
CA VAL A 60 -25.77 -4.84 -2.67
C VAL A 60 -25.21 -6.24 -2.93
N PRO A 61 -25.45 -6.84 -4.10
CA PRO A 61 -24.68 -8.00 -4.54
C PRO A 61 -23.20 -7.63 -4.65
N VAL A 62 -22.38 -8.16 -3.74
CA VAL A 62 -20.98 -7.74 -3.58
C VAL A 62 -20.16 -7.93 -4.85
N ARG A 63 -20.44 -9.01 -5.59
CA ARG A 63 -19.75 -9.34 -6.84
C ARG A 63 -19.91 -8.24 -7.89
N ALA A 64 -21.14 -7.76 -8.12
CA ALA A 64 -21.39 -6.76 -9.16
C ALA A 64 -20.62 -5.45 -8.89
N VAL A 65 -20.52 -5.04 -7.61
CA VAL A 65 -19.83 -3.81 -7.21
C VAL A 65 -18.31 -3.96 -7.26
N LEU A 66 -17.77 -5.06 -6.73
CA LEU A 66 -16.31 -5.25 -6.68
C LEU A 66 -15.72 -5.62 -8.05
N GLU A 67 -16.42 -6.39 -8.88
CA GLU A 67 -15.98 -6.66 -10.27
C GLU A 67 -15.98 -5.39 -11.12
N SER A 68 -16.94 -4.47 -10.95
CA SER A 68 -16.90 -3.18 -11.65
C SER A 68 -15.71 -2.29 -11.26
N LEU A 69 -15.12 -2.54 -10.09
CA LEU A 69 -13.89 -1.89 -9.62
C LEU A 69 -12.62 -2.67 -10.00
N GLY A 70 -12.76 -3.77 -10.75
CA GLY A 70 -11.65 -4.61 -11.21
C GLY A 70 -11.12 -5.62 -10.19
N TYR A 71 -11.86 -5.92 -9.12
CA TYR A 71 -11.51 -7.00 -8.19
C TYR A 71 -11.88 -8.36 -8.79
N ALA A 72 -11.00 -9.35 -8.61
CA ALA A 72 -11.30 -10.74 -8.84
C ALA A 72 -11.97 -11.34 -7.59
N LEU A 73 -13.08 -12.06 -7.74
CA LEU A 73 -13.81 -12.65 -6.63
C LEU A 73 -13.76 -14.18 -6.63
N ALA A 74 -13.52 -14.74 -5.45
CA ALA A 74 -13.63 -16.16 -5.14
C ALA A 74 -14.73 -16.41 -4.11
N TRP A 75 -15.37 -17.58 -4.21
CA TRP A 75 -16.35 -18.08 -3.23
C TRP A 75 -15.82 -19.37 -2.63
N ASP A 76 -15.67 -19.39 -1.31
CA ASP A 76 -15.45 -20.60 -0.53
C ASP A 76 -16.80 -21.15 -0.06
N GLU A 77 -17.17 -22.33 -0.54
CA GLU A 77 -18.46 -22.96 -0.24
C GLU A 77 -18.50 -23.55 1.17
N ASP A 78 -17.36 -24.07 1.65
CA ASP A 78 -17.28 -24.75 2.95
C ASP A 78 -17.30 -23.74 4.09
N GLU A 79 -16.57 -22.62 3.94
CA GLU A 79 -16.53 -21.55 4.94
C GLU A 79 -17.64 -20.51 4.75
N GLN A 80 -18.32 -20.53 3.61
CA GLN A 80 -19.30 -19.54 3.17
C GLN A 80 -18.70 -18.12 3.12
N VAL A 81 -17.52 -17.99 2.52
CA VAL A 81 -16.75 -16.74 2.45
C VAL A 81 -16.64 -16.26 1.02
N VAL A 82 -16.88 -14.97 0.80
CA VAL A 82 -16.47 -14.27 -0.42
C VAL A 82 -15.14 -13.60 -0.15
N VAL A 83 -14.14 -13.87 -1.00
CA VAL A 83 -12.85 -13.16 -1.02
C VAL A 83 -12.76 -12.38 -2.32
N ALA A 84 -12.42 -11.10 -2.25
CA ALA A 84 -12.20 -10.23 -3.40
C ALA A 84 -10.78 -9.67 -3.36
N GLU A 85 -10.04 -9.77 -4.46
CA GLU A 85 -8.64 -9.35 -4.52
C GLU A 85 -8.36 -8.47 -5.73
N LYS A 86 -7.48 -7.48 -5.56
CA LYS A 86 -6.96 -6.64 -6.64
C LYS A 86 -5.57 -6.17 -6.27
N TYR A 87 -4.53 -6.62 -6.96
CA TYR A 87 -3.16 -6.09 -6.85
C TYR A 87 -2.63 -5.86 -5.41
N GLY A 88 -2.93 -6.77 -4.46
CA GLY A 88 -2.52 -6.66 -3.05
C GLY A 88 -3.65 -6.21 -2.11
N PHE A 89 -4.71 -5.61 -2.64
CA PHE A 89 -5.96 -5.38 -1.90
C PHE A 89 -6.72 -6.68 -1.71
N SER A 90 -7.29 -6.87 -0.53
CA SER A 90 -8.12 -8.03 -0.21
C SER A 90 -9.31 -7.62 0.67
N ILE A 91 -10.51 -8.08 0.29
CA ILE A 91 -11.73 -7.93 1.07
C ILE A 91 -12.31 -9.33 1.28
N ALA A 92 -12.59 -9.71 2.52
CA ALA A 92 -13.17 -10.99 2.86
C ALA A 92 -14.44 -10.81 3.70
N VAL A 93 -15.53 -11.46 3.31
CA VAL A 93 -16.80 -11.39 4.04
C VAL A 93 -17.44 -12.78 4.15
N GLN A 94 -17.81 -13.16 5.37
CA GLN A 94 -18.44 -14.45 5.66
C GLN A 94 -19.94 -14.30 5.88
N ILE A 95 -20.74 -15.22 5.32
CA ILE A 95 -22.19 -15.23 5.52
C ILE A 95 -22.53 -15.36 7.01
N GLY A 96 -23.42 -14.50 7.50
CA GLY A 96 -23.88 -14.50 8.89
C GLY A 96 -22.91 -13.87 9.90
N ASN A 97 -21.70 -13.46 9.48
CA ASN A 97 -20.73 -12.82 10.34
C ASN A 97 -20.72 -11.29 10.13
N PRO A 98 -21.08 -10.48 11.14
CA PRO A 98 -21.03 -9.02 11.04
C PRO A 98 -19.61 -8.44 11.15
N VAL A 99 -18.57 -9.25 10.96
CA VAL A 99 -17.17 -8.83 10.88
C VAL A 99 -16.58 -9.35 9.58
N GLY A 100 -15.94 -8.46 8.83
CA GLY A 100 -15.25 -8.75 7.58
C GLY A 100 -13.77 -8.37 7.65
N GLY A 101 -12.97 -8.93 6.75
CA GLY A 101 -11.57 -8.59 6.57
C GLY A 101 -11.37 -7.54 5.49
N VAL A 102 -10.50 -6.56 5.73
CA VAL A 102 -10.01 -5.59 4.75
C VAL A 102 -8.50 -5.51 4.90
N ASN A 103 -7.75 -5.98 3.91
CA ASN A 103 -6.28 -6.03 3.89
C ASN A 103 -5.71 -6.60 5.20
N GLY A 104 -6.24 -7.75 5.62
CA GLY A 104 -5.85 -8.44 6.86
C GLY A 104 -6.41 -7.84 8.17
N ALA A 105 -7.00 -6.64 8.15
CA ALA A 105 -7.61 -6.02 9.33
C ALA A 105 -9.10 -6.39 9.46
N SER A 106 -9.60 -6.52 10.69
CA SER A 106 -11.03 -6.75 10.96
C SER A 106 -11.82 -5.45 10.91
N LYS A 107 -13.01 -5.50 10.32
CA LYS A 107 -13.94 -4.38 10.16
C LYS A 107 -15.38 -4.82 10.40
N GLU A 108 -16.11 -4.05 11.19
CA GLU A 108 -17.51 -4.36 11.52
C GLU A 108 -18.45 -4.00 10.36
N LEU A 109 -19.54 -4.76 10.24
CA LEU A 109 -20.62 -4.53 9.29
C LEU A 109 -21.91 -4.24 10.05
N ALA A 110 -22.64 -3.21 9.63
CA ALA A 110 -23.94 -2.87 10.22
C ALA A 110 -24.95 -4.03 10.16
N ILE A 111 -24.87 -4.86 9.11
CA ILE A 111 -25.65 -6.09 8.95
C ILE A 111 -24.70 -7.17 8.41
N ALA A 112 -24.79 -8.38 8.98
CA ALA A 112 -24.03 -9.52 8.48
C ALA A 112 -24.32 -9.82 7.00
N PRO A 113 -23.31 -10.20 6.20
CA PRO A 113 -23.50 -10.67 4.84
C PRO A 113 -24.52 -11.80 4.77
N GLN A 114 -25.35 -11.81 3.73
CA GLN A 114 -26.43 -12.79 3.58
C GLN A 114 -26.62 -13.22 2.14
N ILE A 115 -27.09 -14.45 1.93
CA ILE A 115 -27.42 -14.94 0.59
C ILE A 115 -28.89 -14.63 0.28
N LEU A 116 -29.12 -13.82 -0.75
CA LEU A 116 -30.46 -13.55 -1.30
C LEU A 116 -30.49 -13.94 -2.77
N LYS A 117 -31.48 -14.75 -3.17
CA LYS A 117 -31.65 -15.23 -4.55
C LYS A 117 -30.37 -15.82 -5.17
N GLY A 118 -29.56 -16.50 -4.35
CA GLY A 118 -28.31 -17.13 -4.78
C GLY A 118 -27.14 -16.16 -4.99
N SER A 119 -27.21 -14.92 -4.50
CA SER A 119 -26.09 -13.97 -4.48
C SER A 119 -25.78 -13.49 -3.07
N THR A 120 -24.52 -13.20 -2.79
CA THR A 120 -24.06 -12.63 -1.52
C THR A 120 -24.30 -11.14 -1.48
N TYR A 121 -25.07 -10.70 -0.49
CA TYR A 121 -25.42 -9.31 -0.24
C TYR A 121 -24.65 -8.77 0.96
N VAL A 122 -24.03 -7.60 0.79
CA VAL A 122 -23.17 -6.94 1.78
C VAL A 122 -23.59 -5.47 1.91
N PRO A 123 -23.51 -4.85 3.11
CA PRO A 123 -23.69 -3.41 3.27
C PRO A 123 -22.79 -2.60 2.35
N ILE A 124 -23.38 -1.70 1.56
CA ILE A 124 -22.63 -0.83 0.64
C ILE A 124 -21.66 0.09 1.39
N ALA A 125 -22.00 0.48 2.63
CA ALA A 125 -21.12 1.28 3.48
C ALA A 125 -19.82 0.55 3.85
N PHE A 126 -19.88 -0.76 4.12
CA PHE A 126 -18.68 -1.56 4.36
C PHE A 126 -17.80 -1.59 3.11
N ILE A 127 -18.39 -1.82 1.93
CA ILE A 127 -17.64 -1.82 0.67
C ILE A 127 -16.98 -0.45 0.46
N SER A 128 -17.73 0.64 0.64
CA SER A 128 -17.25 2.02 0.50
C SER A 128 -16.06 2.32 1.40
N GLU A 129 -16.13 1.95 2.68
CA GLU A 129 -15.02 2.12 3.63
C GLU A 129 -13.80 1.28 3.21
N ALA A 130 -14.03 0.01 2.83
CA ALA A 130 -12.95 -0.92 2.46
C ALA A 130 -12.13 -0.44 1.25
N ILE A 131 -12.77 0.23 0.29
CA ILE A 131 -12.12 0.78 -0.91
C ILE A 131 -11.79 2.29 -0.77
N GLY A 132 -12.17 2.91 0.35
CA GLY A 132 -11.95 4.34 0.63
C GLY A 132 -12.72 5.31 -0.27
N TYR A 133 -13.91 4.94 -0.77
CA TYR A 133 -14.76 5.84 -1.57
C TYR A 133 -15.72 6.62 -0.66
N GLU A 134 -16.09 7.84 -1.04
CA GLU A 134 -17.14 8.60 -0.35
C GLU A 134 -18.51 8.01 -0.69
N LEU A 135 -19.31 7.72 0.34
CA LEU A 135 -20.68 7.22 0.19
C LEU A 135 -21.69 8.36 0.34
N LYS A 136 -22.51 8.58 -0.70
CA LYS A 136 -23.68 9.46 -0.66
C LYS A 136 -24.96 8.69 -0.99
N TRP A 137 -26.04 9.04 -0.30
CA TRP A 137 -27.39 8.52 -0.55
C TRP A 137 -28.30 9.65 -1.01
N ASP A 138 -28.85 9.53 -2.22
CA ASP A 138 -29.93 10.38 -2.71
C ASP A 138 -31.27 9.67 -2.49
N ALA A 139 -32.05 10.20 -1.53
CA ALA A 139 -33.35 9.66 -1.18
C ALA A 139 -34.42 9.89 -2.26
N ALA A 140 -34.32 10.97 -3.04
CA ALA A 140 -35.31 11.32 -4.06
C ALA A 140 -35.22 10.40 -5.27
N SER A 141 -33.99 10.08 -5.70
CA SER A 141 -33.74 9.16 -6.80
C SER A 141 -33.47 7.71 -6.37
N ARG A 142 -33.42 7.45 -5.05
CA ARG A 142 -33.06 6.15 -4.44
C ARG A 142 -31.72 5.61 -4.97
N THR A 143 -30.73 6.50 -5.01
CA THR A 143 -29.42 6.23 -5.60
C THR A 143 -28.34 6.26 -4.55
N VAL A 144 -27.49 5.23 -4.55
CA VAL A 144 -26.19 5.26 -3.88
C VAL A 144 -25.17 5.80 -4.87
N LEU A 145 -24.41 6.80 -4.45
CA LEU A 145 -23.29 7.37 -5.18
C LEU A 145 -22.03 7.02 -4.38
N LEU A 146 -21.13 6.25 -4.99
CA LEU A 146 -19.76 6.06 -4.52
C LEU A 146 -18.86 6.94 -5.37
N SER A 147 -18.16 7.90 -4.78
CA SER A 147 -17.30 8.81 -5.54
C SER A 147 -15.92 8.94 -4.92
N LYS A 148 -14.90 9.04 -5.76
CA LYS A 148 -13.54 9.35 -5.34
C LYS A 148 -12.74 10.00 -6.46
N GLU A 149 -12.05 11.08 -6.11
CA GLU A 149 -11.07 11.71 -6.98
C GLU A 149 -9.83 10.82 -7.09
N ALA A 150 -9.32 10.68 -8.31
CA ALA A 150 -8.10 9.92 -8.53
C ALA A 150 -6.88 10.66 -7.95
N SER A 151 -5.96 9.91 -7.34
CA SER A 151 -4.70 10.46 -6.85
C SER A 151 -3.87 11.00 -7.99
N LYS A 152 -3.38 12.24 -7.84
CA LYS A 152 -2.56 12.91 -8.86
C LYS A 152 -1.21 12.24 -9.01
N GLY A 153 -0.63 11.79 -7.88
CA GLY A 153 0.65 11.07 -7.82
C GLY A 153 1.78 11.86 -8.45
N TYR A 154 2.89 11.18 -8.74
CA TYR A 154 4.09 11.76 -9.33
C TYR A 154 4.54 10.94 -10.54
N LEU A 155 4.20 11.38 -11.74
CA LEU A 155 4.57 10.73 -12.99
C LEU A 155 5.24 11.71 -13.95
N TRP A 156 6.37 11.30 -14.51
CA TRP A 156 7.04 11.98 -15.61
C TRP A 156 7.27 11.02 -16.77
N LYS A 157 7.23 11.55 -17.98
CA LYS A 157 7.71 10.89 -19.19
C LYS A 157 9.06 11.46 -19.57
N VAL A 158 10.03 10.58 -19.81
CA VAL A 158 11.38 10.90 -20.27
C VAL A 158 11.53 10.36 -21.69
N GLU A 159 11.93 11.20 -22.63
CA GLU A 159 11.97 10.85 -24.05
C GLU A 159 13.33 11.15 -24.68
N LYS A 160 13.81 10.22 -25.53
CA LYS A 160 14.96 10.42 -26.41
C LYS A 160 14.87 9.55 -27.66
N ASP A 161 14.92 10.18 -28.84
CA ASP A 161 14.97 9.47 -30.14
C ASP A 161 13.93 8.35 -30.28
N GLY A 162 12.70 8.60 -29.79
CA GLY A 162 11.57 7.66 -29.81
C GLY A 162 11.61 6.55 -28.75
N ALA A 163 12.62 6.50 -27.87
CA ALA A 163 12.59 5.68 -26.66
C ALA A 163 11.92 6.44 -25.51
N GLU A 164 11.18 5.72 -24.68
CA GLU A 164 10.33 6.30 -23.63
C GLU A 164 10.57 5.58 -22.29
N VAL A 165 10.81 6.37 -21.25
CA VAL A 165 10.84 5.90 -19.86
C VAL A 165 9.87 6.73 -19.04
N TYR A 166 8.96 6.07 -18.33
CA TYR A 166 8.12 6.70 -17.34
C TYR A 166 8.80 6.63 -15.97
N LEU A 167 8.84 7.75 -15.24
CA LEU A 167 9.34 7.81 -13.86
C LEU A 167 8.15 8.03 -12.93
N MET A 168 7.83 7.02 -12.14
CA MET A 168 6.76 7.01 -11.16
C MET A 168 7.34 7.13 -9.75
N GLY A 169 7.06 8.25 -9.09
CA GLY A 169 7.37 8.46 -7.67
C GLY A 169 6.47 7.60 -6.80
N SER A 170 7.02 6.60 -6.12
CA SER A 170 6.29 5.70 -5.23
C SER A 170 6.28 6.17 -3.77
N ILE A 171 5.22 5.77 -3.07
CA ILE A 171 5.16 5.72 -1.60
C ILE A 171 5.05 4.24 -1.20
N HIS A 172 5.93 3.82 -0.28
CA HIS A 172 6.15 2.40 0.03
C HIS A 172 5.03 1.75 0.85
N VAL A 173 4.31 2.54 1.64
CA VAL A 173 3.15 2.10 2.40
C VAL A 173 1.93 2.88 1.94
N GLY A 174 0.77 2.24 1.94
CA GLY A 174 -0.45 2.83 1.45
C GLY A 174 -1.67 2.47 2.28
N ASP A 175 -2.71 3.26 2.11
CA ASP A 175 -4.07 2.94 2.55
C ASP A 175 -4.99 2.93 1.30
N PRO A 176 -6.27 2.54 1.44
CA PRO A 176 -7.19 2.59 0.31
C PRO A 176 -7.39 4.00 -0.27
N ASN A 177 -7.08 5.09 0.46
CA ASN A 177 -7.25 6.47 0.00
C ASN A 177 -6.31 6.84 -1.15
N LEU A 178 -5.18 6.13 -1.31
CA LEU A 178 -4.28 6.31 -2.45
C LEU A 178 -4.92 6.00 -3.83
N TYR A 179 -6.02 5.25 -3.89
CA TYR A 179 -6.59 4.74 -5.15
C TYR A 179 -8.03 5.22 -5.36
N PRO A 180 -8.48 5.48 -6.59
CA PRO A 180 -7.86 5.09 -7.85
C PRO A 180 -6.68 5.98 -8.24
N LEU A 181 -5.80 5.47 -9.10
CA LEU A 181 -4.83 6.28 -9.81
C LEU A 181 -5.49 6.90 -11.03
N ARG A 182 -4.93 8.00 -11.54
CA ARG A 182 -5.43 8.60 -12.78
C ARG A 182 -5.20 7.67 -13.97
N ASP A 183 -6.10 7.72 -14.94
CA ASP A 183 -6.05 6.91 -16.16
C ASP A 183 -4.72 7.07 -16.91
N GLU A 184 -4.11 8.26 -16.92
CA GLU A 184 -2.83 8.47 -17.61
C GLU A 184 -1.70 7.65 -16.96
N VAL A 185 -1.75 7.44 -15.65
CA VAL A 185 -0.75 6.65 -14.93
C VAL A 185 -0.98 5.17 -15.20
N GLU A 186 -2.23 4.72 -15.13
CA GLU A 186 -2.58 3.31 -15.41
C GLU A 186 -2.25 2.93 -16.85
N GLN A 187 -2.52 3.82 -17.82
CA GLN A 187 -2.21 3.64 -19.23
C GLN A 187 -0.70 3.65 -19.49
N ALA A 188 0.07 4.52 -18.84
CA ALA A 188 1.53 4.54 -18.97
C ALA A 188 2.17 3.21 -18.53
N PHE A 189 1.64 2.57 -17.49
CA PHE A 189 2.07 1.23 -17.09
C PHE A 189 1.64 0.16 -18.11
N ASP A 190 0.41 0.23 -18.62
CA ASP A 190 -0.09 -0.74 -19.60
C ASP A 190 0.71 -0.71 -20.91
N ASP A 191 1.04 0.49 -21.39
CA ASP A 191 1.82 0.75 -22.61
C ASP A 191 3.32 0.42 -22.45
N ALA A 192 3.84 0.34 -21.22
CA ALA A 192 5.23 0.02 -20.97
C ALA A 192 5.53 -1.47 -21.25
N ASP A 193 6.63 -1.79 -21.92
CA ASP A 193 7.05 -3.18 -22.13
C ASP A 193 7.56 -3.84 -20.83
N HIS A 194 8.19 -3.06 -19.96
CA HIS A 194 8.81 -3.54 -18.71
C HIS A 194 8.39 -2.71 -17.50
N LEU A 195 8.26 -3.36 -16.35
CA LEU A 195 8.30 -2.72 -15.05
C LEU A 195 9.75 -2.68 -14.56
N VAL A 196 10.20 -1.52 -14.10
CA VAL A 196 11.48 -1.37 -13.41
C VAL A 196 11.21 -0.86 -12.01
N VAL A 197 11.70 -1.54 -10.98
CA VAL A 197 11.57 -1.12 -9.57
C VAL A 197 12.93 -0.85 -8.97
N GLU A 198 13.00 -0.14 -7.85
CA GLU A 198 14.26 -0.03 -7.08
C GLU A 198 14.79 -1.43 -6.73
N VAL A 199 13.91 -2.25 -6.15
CA VAL A 199 14.18 -3.64 -5.76
C VAL A 199 12.90 -4.45 -5.98
N ASP A 200 13.03 -5.68 -6.49
CA ASP A 200 11.89 -6.57 -6.65
C ASP A 200 11.49 -7.21 -5.32
N ILE A 201 10.69 -6.49 -4.55
CA ILE A 201 10.30 -6.91 -3.20
C ILE A 201 9.47 -8.20 -3.14
N THR A 202 9.00 -8.72 -4.29
CA THR A 202 8.30 -10.01 -4.35
C THR A 202 9.23 -11.19 -4.05
N LYS A 203 10.55 -11.02 -4.26
CA LYS A 203 11.57 -12.03 -3.95
C LYS A 203 11.92 -12.08 -2.47
N ALA A 204 11.34 -11.21 -1.63
CA ALA A 204 11.66 -11.17 -0.20
C ALA A 204 11.43 -12.53 0.47
N GLY A 205 10.47 -13.35 0.03
CA GLY A 205 10.21 -14.68 0.58
C GLY A 205 11.19 -15.78 0.15
N GLU A 206 12.10 -15.51 -0.79
CA GLU A 206 13.07 -16.51 -1.27
C GLU A 206 14.11 -16.82 -0.19
N GLU A 207 14.48 -18.10 -0.05
CA GLU A 207 15.40 -18.55 1.01
C GLU A 207 16.78 -17.87 0.92
N SER A 208 17.29 -17.64 -0.28
CA SER A 208 18.55 -16.92 -0.49
C SER A 208 18.46 -15.47 -0.01
N VAL A 209 17.39 -14.77 -0.35
CA VAL A 209 17.17 -13.37 0.04
C VAL A 209 16.97 -13.28 1.57
N GLN A 210 16.18 -14.17 2.16
CA GLN A 210 15.97 -14.24 3.61
C GLN A 210 17.28 -14.45 4.38
N LYS A 211 18.17 -15.32 3.88
CA LYS A 211 19.49 -15.53 4.47
C LYS A 211 20.37 -14.29 4.41
N GLU A 212 20.34 -13.57 3.29
CA GLU A 212 21.09 -12.32 3.12
C GLU A 212 20.59 -11.22 4.04
N ILE A 213 19.26 -11.05 4.16
CA ILE A 213 18.62 -10.10 5.07
C ILE A 213 18.97 -10.42 6.52
N ALA A 214 18.81 -11.69 6.93
CA ALA A 214 19.13 -12.11 8.29
C ALA A 214 20.60 -11.85 8.64
N ALA A 215 21.53 -12.06 7.70
CA ALA A 215 22.95 -11.85 7.94
C ALA A 215 23.35 -10.39 8.22
N ILE A 216 22.59 -9.42 7.70
CA ILE A 216 22.89 -7.99 7.87
C ILE A 216 22.15 -7.35 9.04
N GLN A 217 20.98 -7.86 9.42
CA GLN A 217 20.11 -7.27 10.46
C GLN A 217 20.55 -7.54 11.89
N VAL A 218 21.29 -8.64 12.13
CA VAL A 218 21.71 -9.05 13.48
C VAL A 218 23.22 -8.95 13.70
N TYR A 219 23.62 -8.85 14.97
CA TYR A 219 25.01 -9.01 15.39
C TYR A 219 25.42 -10.48 15.36
N SER A 220 26.60 -10.76 14.82
CA SER A 220 27.20 -12.09 14.75
C SER A 220 28.50 -12.22 15.56
N ASP A 221 28.98 -11.13 16.15
CA ASP A 221 30.21 -11.06 16.95
C ASP A 221 29.97 -11.30 18.46
N GLY A 222 28.72 -11.58 18.84
CA GLY A 222 28.30 -11.78 20.23
C GLY A 222 27.98 -10.50 21.00
N SER A 223 28.15 -9.32 20.39
CA SER A 223 27.58 -8.09 20.92
C SER A 223 26.06 -8.05 20.72
N THR A 224 25.40 -7.15 21.43
CA THR A 224 23.94 -7.02 21.48
C THR A 224 23.53 -5.56 21.33
N LEU A 225 22.25 -5.29 21.09
CA LEU A 225 21.73 -3.93 20.92
C LEU A 225 22.19 -2.98 22.05
N LYS A 226 22.14 -3.43 23.31
CA LYS A 226 22.59 -2.65 24.49
C LYS A 226 24.07 -2.23 24.45
N ASP A 227 24.90 -2.88 23.65
CA ASP A 227 26.32 -2.55 23.51
C ASP A 227 26.56 -1.47 22.45
N HIS A 228 25.53 -1.12 21.65
CA HIS A 228 25.63 -0.19 20.51
C HIS A 228 24.65 0.98 20.58
N VAL A 229 23.79 1.06 21.59
CA VAL A 229 22.96 2.23 21.91
C VAL A 229 23.13 2.63 23.36
N SER A 230 22.70 3.84 23.72
CA SER A 230 22.66 4.29 25.10
C SER A 230 21.70 3.45 25.95
N GLY A 231 21.94 3.42 27.27
CA GLY A 231 21.06 2.72 28.20
C GLY A 231 19.63 3.26 28.21
N ASP A 232 19.44 4.55 27.91
CA ASP A 232 18.11 5.17 27.77
C ASP A 232 17.39 4.65 26.52
N THR A 233 18.05 4.69 25.35
CA THR A 233 17.49 4.14 24.11
C THR A 233 17.14 2.66 24.25
N TYR A 234 18.04 1.86 24.84
CA TYR A 234 17.74 0.45 25.08
C TYR A 234 16.49 0.27 25.96
N ALA A 235 16.40 0.97 27.09
CA ALA A 235 15.23 0.89 27.97
C ALA A 235 13.92 1.28 27.26
N ARG A 236 13.97 2.30 26.38
CA ARG A 236 12.82 2.73 25.58
C ARG A 236 12.39 1.68 24.55
N VAL A 237 13.34 0.99 23.91
CA VAL A 237 13.05 -0.17 23.05
C VAL A 237 12.36 -1.28 23.84
N GLN A 238 12.84 -1.57 25.06
CA GLN A 238 12.21 -2.57 25.92
C GLN A 238 10.77 -2.19 26.30
N SER A 239 10.53 -0.93 26.67
CA SER A 239 9.18 -0.43 26.95
C SER A 239 8.25 -0.53 25.75
N PHE A 240 8.75 -0.24 24.55
CA PHE A 240 7.98 -0.41 23.32
C PHE A 240 7.58 -1.87 23.10
N LEU A 241 8.54 -2.80 23.24
CA LEU A 241 8.29 -4.24 23.11
C LEU A 241 7.22 -4.72 24.11
N GLU A 242 7.32 -4.29 25.36
CA GLU A 242 6.34 -4.63 26.40
C GLU A 242 4.94 -4.08 26.08
N GLU A 243 4.83 -2.86 25.55
CA GLU A 243 3.56 -2.25 25.15
C GLU A 243 2.85 -3.04 24.05
N ILE A 244 3.62 -3.60 23.10
CA ILE A 244 3.09 -4.42 22.01
C ILE A 244 3.01 -5.92 22.35
N GLY A 245 3.28 -6.29 23.60
CA GLY A 245 3.16 -7.66 24.11
C GLY A 245 4.27 -8.62 23.69
N LEU A 246 5.43 -8.10 23.30
CA LEU A 246 6.64 -8.89 22.99
C LEU A 246 7.59 -8.97 24.20
N GLU A 247 8.49 -9.95 24.18
CA GLU A 247 9.54 -10.07 25.20
C GLU A 247 10.52 -8.89 25.11
N SER A 248 10.92 -8.33 26.25
CA SER A 248 11.77 -7.14 26.30
C SER A 248 13.19 -7.32 25.77
N ASN A 249 13.58 -8.55 25.44
CA ASN A 249 14.85 -8.93 24.82
C ASN A 249 14.70 -9.38 23.36
N ALA A 250 13.53 -9.23 22.74
CA ALA A 250 13.27 -9.69 21.37
C ALA A 250 14.24 -9.07 20.34
N TYR A 251 14.70 -7.84 20.58
CA TYR A 251 15.63 -7.13 19.70
C TYR A 251 17.11 -7.20 20.15
N ASP A 252 17.47 -7.99 21.16
CA ASP A 252 18.85 -8.02 21.71
C ASP A 252 19.91 -8.32 20.66
N THR A 253 19.59 -9.18 19.69
CA THR A 253 20.53 -9.57 18.64
C THR A 253 20.47 -8.63 17.43
N TYR A 254 19.49 -7.74 17.34
CA TYR A 254 19.27 -6.88 16.18
C TYR A 254 20.13 -5.61 16.25
N LYS A 255 20.53 -5.13 15.09
CA LYS A 255 21.21 -3.84 14.94
C LYS A 255 20.22 -2.68 15.03
N PRO A 256 20.61 -1.50 15.52
CA PRO A 256 19.70 -0.36 15.74
C PRO A 256 18.89 0.04 14.50
N TRP A 257 19.51 0.05 13.32
CA TRP A 257 18.81 0.39 12.08
C TRP A 257 17.68 -0.60 11.74
N SER A 258 17.86 -1.90 12.03
CA SER A 258 16.83 -2.91 11.76
C SER A 258 15.64 -2.72 12.70
N VAL A 259 15.94 -2.49 13.99
CA VAL A 259 14.92 -2.16 14.99
C VAL A 259 14.14 -0.91 14.59
N ASN A 260 14.83 0.10 14.07
CA ASN A 260 14.19 1.32 13.59
C ASN A 260 13.22 1.07 12.42
N LEU A 261 13.59 0.23 11.44
CA LEU A 261 12.70 -0.10 10.31
C LEU A 261 11.46 -0.85 10.78
N ASP A 262 11.60 -1.82 11.69
CA ASP A 262 10.47 -2.57 12.24
C ASP A 262 9.52 -1.67 13.02
N MET A 263 10.04 -0.76 13.85
CA MET A 263 9.24 0.23 14.57
C MET A 263 8.55 1.23 13.64
N THR A 264 9.22 1.66 12.57
CA THR A 264 8.63 2.54 11.54
C THR A 264 7.45 1.85 10.86
N ASN A 265 7.63 0.57 10.48
CA ASN A 265 6.57 -0.23 9.88
C ASN A 265 5.39 -0.45 10.84
N TYR A 266 5.67 -0.70 12.12
CA TYR A 266 4.64 -0.78 13.15
C TYR A 266 3.85 0.52 13.29
N ALA A 267 4.54 1.66 13.37
CA ALA A 267 3.90 2.98 13.47
C ALA A 267 3.01 3.27 12.24
N ALA A 268 3.47 2.94 11.03
CA ALA A 268 2.68 3.04 9.81
C ALA A 268 1.42 2.14 9.86
N ALA A 269 1.56 0.89 10.33
CA ALA A 269 0.43 -0.02 10.49
C ALA A 269 -0.61 0.46 11.50
N VAL A 270 -0.18 1.02 12.63
CA VAL A 270 -1.07 1.66 13.62
C VAL A 270 -1.81 2.85 13.01
N ALA A 271 -1.16 3.60 12.11
CA ALA A 271 -1.78 4.69 11.36
C ALA A 271 -2.69 4.21 10.21
N GLY A 272 -2.82 2.90 9.98
CA GLY A 272 -3.67 2.32 8.94
C GLY A 272 -2.99 2.11 7.58
N TYR A 273 -1.68 2.31 7.48
CA TYR A 273 -0.89 2.14 6.26
C TYR A 273 -0.23 0.77 6.20
N GLN A 274 -0.16 0.17 5.01
CA GLN A 274 0.39 -1.15 4.81
C GLN A 274 1.29 -1.20 3.57
N GLY A 275 2.39 -1.95 3.65
CA GLY A 275 3.30 -2.14 2.51
C GLY A 275 2.64 -2.84 1.32
N GLY A 276 1.70 -3.76 1.58
CA GLY A 276 0.95 -4.48 0.53
C GLY A 276 0.04 -3.59 -0.34
N ILE A 277 -0.21 -2.35 0.10
CA ILE A 277 -1.06 -1.35 -0.57
C ILE A 277 -0.23 -0.20 -1.15
N GLY A 278 1.07 -0.14 -0.82
CA GLY A 278 1.99 0.85 -1.38
C GLY A 278 2.11 0.76 -2.90
N ILE A 279 2.54 1.84 -3.52
CA ILE A 279 2.62 1.96 -4.99
C ILE A 279 3.61 0.96 -5.57
N ASP A 280 4.69 0.64 -4.85
CA ASP A 280 5.66 -0.38 -5.25
C ASP A 280 4.99 -1.76 -5.38
N MET A 281 4.29 -2.20 -4.34
CA MET A 281 3.61 -3.50 -4.35
C MET A 281 2.44 -3.54 -5.34
N TYR A 282 1.72 -2.44 -5.53
CA TYR A 282 0.65 -2.37 -6.52
C TYR A 282 1.15 -2.70 -7.92
N TYR A 283 2.22 -2.03 -8.38
CA TYR A 283 2.77 -2.27 -9.70
C TYR A 283 3.49 -3.61 -9.83
N LEU A 284 4.15 -4.09 -8.77
CA LEU A 284 4.72 -5.45 -8.75
C LEU A 284 3.62 -6.51 -8.91
N ASN A 285 2.53 -6.42 -8.14
CA ASN A 285 1.40 -7.33 -8.26
C ASN A 285 0.73 -7.25 -9.63
N ARG A 286 0.62 -6.04 -10.20
CA ARG A 286 0.07 -5.83 -11.54
C ARG A 286 0.97 -6.42 -12.63
N ALA A 287 2.28 -6.27 -12.51
CA ALA A 287 3.26 -6.88 -13.41
C ALA A 287 3.21 -8.42 -13.35
N LEU A 288 3.16 -8.99 -12.15
CA LEU A 288 2.97 -10.44 -11.97
C LEU A 288 1.66 -10.94 -12.59
N ALA A 289 0.56 -10.20 -12.39
CA ALA A 289 -0.75 -10.57 -12.93
C ALA A 289 -0.82 -10.50 -14.47
N THR A 290 -0.03 -9.62 -15.08
CA THR A 290 0.04 -9.40 -16.53
C THR A 290 1.24 -10.08 -17.20
N GLU A 291 2.04 -10.83 -16.43
CA GLU A 291 3.30 -11.43 -16.86
C GLU A 291 4.28 -10.39 -17.48
N LYS A 292 4.18 -9.12 -17.07
CA LYS A 292 5.07 -8.04 -17.51
C LYS A 292 6.46 -8.25 -16.89
N PRO A 293 7.56 -8.25 -17.68
CA PRO A 293 8.90 -8.42 -17.15
C PRO A 293 9.26 -7.37 -16.08
N ILE A 294 9.89 -7.83 -14.99
CA ILE A 294 10.32 -7.00 -13.87
C ILE A 294 11.85 -6.90 -13.89
N LEU A 295 12.35 -5.66 -13.88
CA LEU A 295 13.77 -5.31 -13.80
C LEU A 295 14.03 -4.50 -12.52
N GLU A 296 15.28 -4.49 -12.06
CA GLU A 296 15.67 -3.87 -10.79
C GLU A 296 16.73 -2.78 -11.01
N LEU A 297 16.57 -1.61 -10.38
CA LEU A 297 17.59 -0.56 -10.36
C LEU A 297 18.71 -0.88 -9.38
N GLU A 298 18.42 -1.60 -8.31
CA GLU A 298 19.34 -1.94 -7.24
C GLU A 298 19.19 -3.42 -6.86
N SER A 299 19.79 -3.84 -5.74
CA SER A 299 19.57 -5.16 -5.16
C SER A 299 19.15 -5.00 -3.70
N PHE A 300 18.40 -5.97 -3.17
CA PHE A 300 18.00 -6.00 -1.76
C PHE A 300 19.16 -5.75 -0.80
N THR A 301 20.26 -6.50 -0.97
CA THR A 301 21.45 -6.39 -0.12
C THR A 301 22.10 -5.03 -0.21
N SER A 302 22.13 -4.44 -1.41
CA SER A 302 22.65 -3.08 -1.58
C SER A 302 21.78 -2.08 -0.85
N GLN A 303 20.45 -2.15 -1.02
CA GLN A 303 19.53 -1.18 -0.43
C GLN A 303 19.48 -1.29 1.10
N LEU A 304 19.29 -2.50 1.65
CA LEU A 304 19.27 -2.70 3.11
C LEU A 304 20.65 -2.47 3.75
N GLY A 305 21.72 -2.83 3.06
CA GLY A 305 23.09 -2.58 3.51
C GLY A 305 23.44 -1.09 3.65
N LEU A 306 22.67 -0.19 3.02
CA LEU A 306 22.84 1.26 3.23
C LEU A 306 22.57 1.66 4.68
N PHE A 307 21.51 1.12 5.28
CA PHE A 307 21.14 1.40 6.67
C PHE A 307 22.21 0.90 7.65
N ASP A 308 22.77 -0.28 7.38
CA ASP A 308 23.90 -0.80 8.15
C ASP A 308 25.16 0.07 8.04
N SER A 309 25.31 0.78 6.92
CA SER A 309 26.47 1.63 6.67
C SER A 309 26.41 2.98 7.40
N PHE A 310 25.29 3.36 8.00
CA PHE A 310 25.16 4.61 8.76
C PHE A 310 26.06 4.62 10.00
N SER A 311 26.52 5.81 10.39
CA SER A 311 27.21 6.02 11.66
C SER A 311 26.36 5.53 12.83
N LYS A 312 27.01 5.08 13.91
CA LYS A 312 26.29 4.59 15.10
C LYS A 312 25.40 5.67 15.67
N GLU A 313 25.91 6.90 15.65
CA GLU A 313 25.22 8.11 16.09
C GLU A 313 23.95 8.37 15.27
N LEU A 314 24.01 8.24 13.94
CA LEU A 314 22.82 8.40 13.09
C LEU A 314 21.81 7.27 13.31
N GLN A 315 22.26 6.01 13.38
CA GLN A 315 21.34 4.88 13.62
C GLN A 315 20.61 5.02 14.96
N GLU A 316 21.31 5.41 16.02
CA GLU A 316 20.69 5.66 17.33
C GLU A 316 19.78 6.90 17.31
N SER A 317 20.15 7.97 16.59
CA SER A 317 19.30 9.16 16.44
C SER A 317 17.96 8.82 15.79
N GLN A 318 17.98 8.10 14.66
CA GLN A 318 16.77 7.70 13.94
C GLN A 318 15.87 6.81 14.80
N LEU A 319 16.46 5.84 15.51
CA LEU A 319 15.72 4.99 16.43
C LEU A 319 15.04 5.81 17.54
N ASN A 320 15.74 6.78 18.11
CA ASN A 320 15.18 7.66 19.13
C ASN A 320 14.08 8.58 18.59
N GLU A 321 14.19 9.07 17.36
CA GLU A 321 13.15 9.88 16.70
C GLU A 321 11.87 9.07 16.48
N THR A 322 12.00 7.82 15.99
CA THR A 322 10.87 6.90 15.86
C THR A 322 10.21 6.62 17.21
N LEU A 323 11.00 6.36 18.26
CA LEU A 323 10.50 6.17 19.61
C LEU A 323 9.86 7.45 20.19
N ASP A 324 10.39 8.64 19.88
CA ASP A 324 9.80 9.93 20.30
C ASP A 324 8.41 10.09 19.69
N GLY A 325 8.24 9.72 18.41
CA GLY A 325 6.96 9.72 17.70
C GLY A 325 5.97 8.71 18.27
N ILE A 326 6.41 7.47 18.54
CA ILE A 326 5.56 6.41 19.11
C ILE A 326 5.05 6.80 20.51
N PHE A 327 5.93 7.30 21.37
CA PHE A 327 5.57 7.67 22.74
C PHE A 327 5.01 9.09 22.89
N GLY A 328 4.89 9.85 21.80
CA GLY A 328 4.39 11.24 21.82
C GLY A 328 5.22 12.18 22.69
N VAL A 329 6.53 11.93 22.81
CA VAL A 329 7.43 12.64 23.73
C VAL A 329 7.84 14.01 23.20
N LYS A 330 7.83 14.20 21.87
CA LYS A 330 8.09 15.48 21.21
C LYS A 330 7.15 15.67 20.02
N GLU A 331 6.85 16.93 19.70
CA GLU A 331 6.45 17.25 18.33
C GLU A 331 7.61 16.86 17.41
N THR A 332 7.40 15.82 16.60
CA THR A 332 8.41 15.36 15.63
C THR A 332 8.56 16.42 14.55
N THR A 333 9.79 16.69 14.12
CA THR A 333 10.05 17.55 12.95
C THR A 333 9.79 16.81 11.64
N GLU A 334 9.79 15.47 11.68
CA GLU A 334 9.45 14.62 10.55
C GLU A 334 7.93 14.68 10.27
N PRO A 335 7.53 14.78 8.98
CA PRO A 335 6.13 14.73 8.60
C PRO A 335 5.52 13.37 8.98
N THR A 336 4.26 13.40 9.41
CA THR A 336 3.52 12.17 9.66
C THR A 336 3.28 11.40 8.36
N ILE A 337 3.06 10.09 8.45
CA ILE A 337 2.74 9.28 7.25
C ILE A 337 1.49 9.79 6.52
N ASN A 338 0.51 10.33 7.26
CA ASN A 338 -0.67 10.97 6.66
C ASN A 338 -0.29 12.18 5.82
N ALA A 339 0.57 13.05 6.34
CA ALA A 339 1.04 14.23 5.60
C ALA A 339 1.84 13.83 4.35
N LEU A 340 2.65 12.78 4.43
CA LEU A 340 3.38 12.22 3.29
C LEU A 340 2.45 11.62 2.23
N ALA A 341 1.41 10.91 2.66
CA ALA A 341 0.40 10.36 1.77
C ALA A 341 -0.43 11.48 1.11
N ASP A 342 -0.85 12.49 1.87
CA ASP A 342 -1.59 13.64 1.35
C ASP A 342 -0.79 14.40 0.30
N LEU A 343 0.51 14.59 0.54
CA LEU A 343 1.44 15.19 -0.41
C LEU A 343 1.44 14.42 -1.74
N TRP A 344 1.52 13.10 -1.66
CA TRP A 344 1.51 12.20 -2.80
C TRP A 344 0.16 12.17 -3.54
N ILE A 345 -0.95 12.05 -2.81
CA ILE A 345 -2.32 12.07 -3.36
C ILE A 345 -2.54 13.38 -4.14
N GLN A 346 -2.09 14.50 -3.59
CA GLN A 346 -2.23 15.81 -4.21
C GLN A 346 -1.23 16.06 -5.34
N GLY A 347 -0.18 15.24 -5.48
CA GLY A 347 0.90 15.47 -6.43
C GLY A 347 1.54 16.85 -6.24
N ASP A 348 1.73 17.27 -4.99
CA ASP A 348 2.23 18.61 -4.67
C ASP A 348 3.75 18.67 -4.86
N ASP A 349 4.16 19.12 -6.04
CA ASP A 349 5.58 19.25 -6.40
C ASP A 349 6.34 20.20 -5.44
N LYS A 350 5.70 21.29 -4.97
CA LYS A 350 6.36 22.26 -4.07
C LYS A 350 6.55 21.68 -2.67
N GLY A 351 5.53 20.99 -2.16
CA GLY A 351 5.63 20.30 -0.88
C GLY A 351 6.68 19.21 -0.91
N LEU A 352 6.81 18.48 -2.03
CA LEU A 352 7.87 17.49 -2.21
C LEU A 352 9.26 18.14 -2.29
N GLU A 353 9.44 19.23 -3.03
CA GLU A 353 10.71 19.96 -3.04
C GLU A 353 11.10 20.50 -1.65
N ALA A 354 10.13 20.98 -0.87
CA ALA A 354 10.35 21.43 0.50
C ALA A 354 10.76 20.26 1.41
N LEU A 355 10.08 19.11 1.30
CA LEU A 355 10.43 17.89 2.03
C LEU A 355 11.85 17.42 1.70
N VAL A 356 12.20 17.33 0.41
CA VAL A 356 13.55 16.97 -0.04
C VAL A 356 14.58 17.96 0.49
N SER A 357 14.26 19.26 0.53
CA SER A 357 15.15 20.30 1.08
C SER A 357 15.35 20.17 2.59
N GLU A 358 14.35 19.69 3.34
CA GLU A 358 14.50 19.41 4.77
C GLU A 358 15.39 18.19 4.99
N ILE A 359 15.13 17.10 4.26
CA ILE A 359 15.92 15.86 4.33
C ILE A 359 17.38 16.13 3.93
N GLN A 360 17.63 17.03 2.97
CA GLN A 360 18.98 17.46 2.58
C GLN A 360 19.82 18.00 3.75
N LYS A 361 19.21 18.50 4.82
CA LYS A 361 19.94 18.97 6.01
C LYS A 361 20.50 17.82 6.83
N GLN A 362 19.95 16.61 6.68
CA GLN A 362 20.50 15.38 7.26
C GLN A 362 21.60 14.85 6.33
N GLU A 363 22.78 15.48 6.35
CA GLU A 363 23.83 15.30 5.33
C GLU A 363 24.19 13.82 5.08
N GLU A 364 24.44 13.04 6.14
CA GLU A 364 24.80 11.62 6.00
C GLU A 364 23.64 10.78 5.42
N PHE A 365 22.41 11.03 5.91
CA PHE A 365 21.22 10.34 5.43
C PHE A 365 20.99 10.66 3.95
N TYR A 366 20.93 11.95 3.59
CA TYR A 366 20.69 12.38 2.22
C TYR A 366 21.76 11.88 1.23
N GLU A 367 23.04 11.98 1.61
CA GLU A 367 24.13 11.53 0.75
C GLU A 367 24.04 10.03 0.46
N LYS A 368 23.73 9.19 1.46
CA LYS A 368 23.70 7.73 1.31
C LYS A 368 22.38 7.20 0.74
N LEU A 369 21.23 7.70 1.19
CA LEU A 369 19.91 7.18 0.84
C LEU A 369 19.31 7.81 -0.42
N ILE A 370 19.82 8.96 -0.85
CA ILE A 370 19.34 9.63 -2.06
C ILE A 370 20.48 9.75 -3.08
N LYS A 371 21.44 10.63 -2.81
CA LYS A 371 22.38 11.11 -3.84
C LYS A 371 23.34 10.04 -4.37
N LYS A 372 23.91 9.21 -3.50
CA LYS A 372 24.85 8.14 -3.93
C LYS A 372 24.17 7.09 -4.82
N ARG A 373 22.89 6.79 -4.56
CA ARG A 373 22.12 5.78 -5.31
C ARG A 373 21.77 6.26 -6.72
N HIS A 374 21.55 7.57 -6.88
CA HIS A 374 21.20 8.16 -8.17
C HIS A 374 22.22 7.88 -9.27
N THR A 375 23.51 7.70 -8.95
CA THR A 375 24.52 7.37 -9.97
C THR A 375 24.19 6.04 -10.66
N GLY A 376 23.91 4.98 -9.90
CA GLY A 376 23.57 3.67 -10.47
C GLY A 376 22.16 3.63 -11.08
N MET A 377 21.21 4.35 -10.47
CA MET A 377 19.86 4.49 -11.03
C MET A 377 19.90 5.19 -12.41
N LEU A 378 20.61 6.31 -12.52
CA LEU A 378 20.75 7.05 -13.77
C LEU A 378 21.44 6.23 -14.84
N GLU A 379 22.51 5.50 -14.51
CA GLU A 379 23.19 4.63 -15.48
C GLU A 379 22.21 3.62 -16.11
N LYS A 380 21.37 2.98 -15.30
CA LYS A 380 20.34 2.04 -15.79
C LYS A 380 19.24 2.73 -16.58
N ILE A 381 18.72 3.86 -16.08
CA ILE A 381 17.67 4.65 -16.77
C ILE A 381 18.16 5.15 -18.14
N GLU A 382 19.39 5.66 -18.21
CA GLU A 382 20.03 6.04 -19.47
C GLU A 382 20.24 4.83 -20.39
N GLY A 383 20.58 3.67 -19.83
CA GLY A 383 20.62 2.40 -20.56
C GLY A 383 19.28 2.08 -21.23
N TYR A 384 18.17 2.22 -20.50
CA TYR A 384 16.82 2.03 -21.04
C TYR A 384 16.48 3.08 -22.11
N LEU A 385 16.83 4.35 -21.93
CA LEU A 385 16.61 5.40 -22.93
C LEU A 385 17.44 5.21 -24.21
N ASN A 386 18.57 4.50 -24.12
CA ASN A 386 19.44 4.22 -25.26
C ASN A 386 19.24 2.81 -25.85
N ASN A 387 18.17 2.11 -25.47
CA ASN A 387 17.92 0.76 -25.95
C ASN A 387 17.64 0.73 -27.47
N GLU A 388 18.25 -0.23 -28.18
CA GLU A 388 18.16 -0.33 -29.65
C GLU A 388 16.76 -0.73 -30.14
N LYS A 389 16.02 -1.46 -29.31
CA LYS A 389 14.71 -2.01 -29.66
C LYS A 389 13.56 -1.00 -29.54
N LYS A 390 13.82 0.16 -28.92
CA LYS A 390 12.82 1.17 -28.57
C LYS A 390 11.70 0.61 -27.69
N GLU A 391 12.05 -0.33 -26.81
CA GLU A 391 11.17 -0.81 -25.74
C GLU A 391 10.89 0.34 -24.75
N SER A 392 9.69 0.36 -24.18
CA SER A 392 9.24 1.34 -23.18
C SER A 392 9.36 0.77 -21.76
N TYR A 393 9.69 1.63 -20.78
CA TYR A 393 9.96 1.20 -19.41
C TYR A 393 9.17 2.05 -18.41
N PHE A 394 8.48 1.40 -17.47
CA PHE A 394 7.81 2.06 -16.36
C PHE A 394 8.64 1.89 -15.09
N VAL A 395 9.37 2.95 -14.70
CA VAL A 395 10.25 2.96 -13.54
C VAL A 395 9.49 3.43 -12.32
N VAL A 396 9.49 2.63 -11.25
CA VAL A 396 8.92 2.93 -9.95
C VAL A 396 10.05 3.08 -8.94
N ALA A 397 10.20 4.29 -8.41
CA ALA A 397 11.19 4.62 -7.39
C ALA A 397 10.61 5.62 -6.39
N GLY A 398 11.09 5.60 -5.15
CA GLY A 398 10.55 6.42 -4.07
C GLY A 398 10.47 7.88 -4.47
N TYR A 399 9.36 8.55 -4.18
CA TYR A 399 9.12 9.91 -4.70
C TYR A 399 10.20 10.93 -4.27
N LEU A 400 10.92 10.66 -3.17
CA LEU A 400 12.05 11.46 -2.70
C LEU A 400 13.23 11.48 -3.68
N HIS A 401 13.30 10.53 -4.61
CA HIS A 401 14.29 10.51 -5.67
C HIS A 401 13.95 11.42 -6.84
N MET A 402 12.72 11.94 -6.94
CA MET A 402 12.23 12.56 -8.17
C MET A 402 12.64 14.02 -8.32
N LEU A 403 12.33 14.86 -7.31
CA LEU A 403 12.51 16.31 -7.35
C LEU A 403 13.67 16.80 -6.46
N GLY A 404 13.98 18.09 -6.58
CA GLY A 404 15.11 18.73 -5.90
C GLY A 404 16.36 18.79 -6.76
N LYS A 405 17.38 19.55 -6.30
CA LYS A 405 18.60 19.84 -7.09
C LYS A 405 19.35 18.58 -7.56
N ASP A 406 19.31 17.51 -6.76
CA ASP A 406 19.93 16.22 -7.07
C ASP A 406 18.88 15.17 -7.49
N GLY A 407 17.62 15.55 -7.76
CA GLY A 407 16.56 14.62 -8.13
C GLY A 407 16.74 14.03 -9.53
N LEU A 408 16.24 12.82 -9.76
CA LEU A 408 16.34 12.11 -11.05
C LEU A 408 15.77 12.94 -12.21
N VAL A 409 14.64 13.64 -11.98
CA VAL A 409 14.02 14.52 -13.00
C VAL A 409 14.99 15.63 -13.39
N THR A 410 15.57 16.32 -12.41
CA THR A 410 16.53 17.40 -12.63
C THR A 410 17.80 16.90 -13.31
N LEU A 411 18.36 15.79 -12.83
CA LEU A 411 19.60 15.23 -13.39
C LEU A 411 19.43 14.76 -14.84
N LEU A 412 18.26 14.22 -15.21
CA LEU A 412 17.97 13.87 -16.60
C LEU A 412 17.77 15.11 -17.48
N GLN A 413 17.11 16.15 -16.98
CA GLN A 413 16.98 17.43 -17.71
C GLN A 413 18.36 18.06 -17.98
N GLU A 414 19.26 18.08 -16.98
CA GLU A 414 20.62 18.61 -17.11
C GLU A 414 21.47 17.82 -18.13
N LYS A 415 21.19 16.53 -18.28
CA LYS A 415 21.79 15.66 -19.31
C LYS A 415 21.19 15.85 -20.71
N GLY A 416 20.17 16.71 -20.85
CA GLY A 416 19.57 17.07 -22.14
C GLY A 416 18.41 16.18 -22.59
N TYR A 417 17.86 15.34 -21.70
CA TYR A 417 16.66 14.57 -21.98
C TYR A 417 15.41 15.45 -21.88
N THR A 418 14.40 15.18 -22.72
CA THR A 418 13.08 15.82 -22.57
C THR A 418 12.33 15.12 -21.45
N VAL A 419 12.03 15.85 -20.37
CA VAL A 419 11.27 15.32 -19.22
C VAL A 419 9.98 16.12 -19.05
N THR A 420 8.84 15.45 -19.16
CA THR A 420 7.50 16.05 -19.11
C THR A 420 6.71 15.49 -17.93
N ARG A 421 6.18 16.37 -17.06
CA ARG A 421 5.23 15.98 -16.01
C ARG A 421 3.90 15.57 -16.65
N ILE A 422 3.36 14.41 -16.27
CA ILE A 422 2.08 13.86 -16.75
C ILE A 422 1.00 13.95 -15.68
#